data_AF-A0A529Q1U9-F1
#
_entry.id   AF-A0A529Q1U9-F1
#
_cell.length_a   1.000
_cell.length_b   1.000
_cell.length_c   1.000
_cell.angle_alpha   90.00
_cell.angle_beta   90.00
_cell.angle_gamma   90.00
#
_symmetry.space_group_name_H-M   'P 1'
#
loop_
_entity.id
_entity.type
_entity.pdbx_description
1 polymer ?
#
loop_
_entity_poly.entity_id
_entity_poly.type
_entity_poly.pdbx_seq_one_letter_code
_entity_poly.pdbx_strand_id
1 'polypeptide(L)'
;SLVNAVRGYNAKIVCTRKTTPGLRVLEKYAVRAGGGANHRFALDDAVLIKDNHIAIAGDIRTAIERARGAIGHMVKIEVEVDTLDQLEMALQASVDAVLLDNMSLEDLAQAVAMVGGRAIT
;
A
#
# COMPACT_ATOMS: atom_id res chain seq x y z
N SER A 1 6.38 6.99 21.36
CA SER A 1 5.66 7.19 20.08
C SER A 1 5.81 5.95 19.22
N LEU A 2 4.91 5.72 18.26
CA LEU A 2 5.01 4.58 17.33
C LEU A 2 6.34 4.59 16.55
N VAL A 3 6.80 5.78 16.13
CA VAL A 3 8.09 5.96 15.44
C VAL A 3 9.27 5.49 16.31
N ASN A 4 9.26 5.78 17.61
CA ASN A 4 10.32 5.29 18.51
C ASN A 4 10.27 3.78 18.70
N ALA A 5 9.09 3.17 18.69
CA ALA A 5 8.94 1.72 18.84
C ALA A 5 9.54 0.94 17.65
N VAL A 6 9.58 1.54 16.45
CA VAL A 6 10.11 0.89 15.24
C VAL A 6 11.54 1.31 14.86
N ARG A 7 12.21 2.12 15.69
CA ARG A 7 13.52 2.73 15.36
C ARG A 7 14.63 1.72 14.99
N GLY A 8 14.58 0.51 15.56
CA GLY A 8 15.56 -0.56 15.28
C GLY A 8 15.27 -1.37 14.02
N TYR A 9 14.20 -1.07 13.29
CA TYR A 9 13.74 -1.80 12.12
C TYR A 9 13.76 -0.91 10.88
N ASN A 10 13.66 -1.52 9.70
CA ASN A 10 13.55 -0.80 8.42
C ASN A 10 12.13 -0.24 8.15
N ALA A 11 11.20 -0.46 9.07
CA ALA A 11 9.80 -0.05 8.94
C ALA A 11 9.62 1.46 9.14
N LYS A 12 8.68 2.05 8.39
CA LYS A 12 8.26 3.45 8.55
C LYS A 12 6.81 3.50 8.99
N ILE A 13 6.51 4.38 9.95
CA ILE A 13 5.12 4.67 10.32
C ILE A 13 4.53 5.62 9.30
N VAL A 14 3.43 5.23 8.66
CA VAL A 14 2.80 6.00 7.57
C VAL A 14 1.37 6.38 7.92
N CYS A 15 0.94 7.61 7.59
CA CYS A 15 -0.45 8.06 7.77
C CYS A 15 -1.39 7.56 6.67
N THR A 16 -2.71 7.71 6.85
CA THR A 16 -3.73 7.33 5.86
C THR A 16 -4.55 8.54 5.39
N ARG A 17 -5.67 8.28 4.70
CA ARG A 17 -6.72 9.27 4.38
C ARG A 17 -7.88 9.27 5.39
N LYS A 18 -7.80 8.48 6.47
CA LYS A 18 -8.75 8.50 7.60
C LYS A 18 -8.46 9.73 8.47
N THR A 19 -8.71 10.91 7.91
CA THR A 19 -8.36 12.23 8.45
C THR A 19 -9.61 13.04 8.75
N THR A 20 -9.53 14.00 9.66
CA THR A 20 -10.64 14.92 9.90
C THR A 20 -10.94 15.72 8.63
N PRO A 21 -12.21 15.78 8.17
CA PRO A 21 -12.58 16.53 6.98
C PRO A 21 -12.09 17.99 7.05
N GLY A 22 -11.44 18.46 5.98
CA GLY A 22 -10.86 19.81 5.90
C GLY A 22 -9.47 19.97 6.53
N LEU A 23 -9.01 19.04 7.38
CA LEU A 23 -7.75 19.19 8.13
C LEU A 23 -6.61 18.27 7.66
N ARG A 24 -6.79 17.54 6.56
CA ARG A 24 -5.80 16.55 6.07
C ARG A 24 -4.38 17.11 5.92
N VAL A 25 -4.25 18.34 5.42
CA VAL A 25 -2.93 19.00 5.26
C VAL A 25 -2.22 19.12 6.61
N LEU A 26 -2.95 19.60 7.62
CA LEU A 26 -2.42 19.80 8.98
C LEU A 26 -2.09 18.47 9.65
N GLU A 27 -2.99 17.48 9.56
CA GLU A 27 -2.77 16.17 10.17
C GLU A 27 -1.59 15.42 9.54
N LYS A 28 -1.47 15.42 8.20
CA LYS A 28 -0.32 14.83 7.50
C LYS A 28 0.98 15.60 7.76
N TYR A 29 0.91 16.93 7.96
CA TYR A 29 2.07 17.70 8.43
C TYR A 29 2.49 17.26 9.83
N ALA A 30 1.55 17.11 10.76
CA ALA A 30 1.82 16.68 12.12
C ALA A 30 2.47 15.28 12.17
N VAL A 31 2.05 14.35 11.30
CA VAL A 31 2.71 13.02 11.19
C VAL A 31 4.17 13.16 10.78
N ARG A 32 4.48 13.98 9.76
CA ARG A 32 5.87 14.23 9.35
C ARG A 32 6.69 14.89 10.46
N ALA A 33 6.12 15.88 11.15
CA ALA A 33 6.77 16.54 12.27
C ALA A 33 7.09 15.57 13.43
N GLY A 34 6.25 14.54 13.63
CA GLY A 34 6.48 13.45 14.58
C GLY A 34 7.45 12.35 14.11
N GLY A 35 8.06 12.49 12.93
CA GLY A 35 8.99 11.52 12.35
C GLY A 35 8.35 10.38 11.54
N GLY A 36 7.04 10.45 11.30
CA GLY A 36 6.35 9.54 10.38
C GLY A 36 6.48 9.97 8.92
N ALA A 37 5.92 9.16 8.03
CA ALA A 37 5.87 9.42 6.60
C ALA A 37 4.42 9.58 6.10
N ASN A 38 4.27 10.19 4.93
CA ASN A 38 2.97 10.33 4.30
C ASN A 38 2.74 9.23 3.26
N HIS A 39 1.59 8.56 3.34
CA HIS A 39 1.00 7.85 2.20
C HIS A 39 0.39 8.87 1.23
N ARG A 40 -0.27 8.40 0.16
CA ARG A 40 -1.01 9.23 -0.79
C ARG A 40 -1.94 10.23 -0.09
N PHE A 41 -2.00 11.44 -0.62
CA PHE A 41 -2.75 12.55 -0.06
C PHE A 41 -4.23 12.47 -0.44
N ALA A 42 -4.52 12.07 -1.68
CA ALA A 42 -5.84 11.99 -2.28
C ALA A 42 -5.90 10.80 -3.26
N LEU A 43 -6.97 10.73 -4.07
CA LEU A 43 -7.21 9.62 -5.01
C LEU A 43 -6.42 9.75 -6.32
N ASP A 44 -5.92 10.94 -6.61
CA ASP A 44 -5.19 11.35 -7.81
C ASP A 44 -3.68 11.21 -7.69
N ASP A 45 -3.11 11.04 -6.48
CA ASP A 45 -1.65 10.89 -6.31
C ASP A 45 -1.11 9.49 -6.67
N ALA A 46 -1.91 8.45 -6.41
CA ALA A 46 -1.54 7.06 -6.60
C ALA A 46 -2.78 6.17 -6.63
N VAL A 47 -2.71 5.10 -7.41
CA VAL A 47 -3.75 4.06 -7.44
C VAL A 47 -3.52 3.11 -6.28
N LEU A 48 -4.56 2.85 -5.48
CA LEU A 48 -4.61 1.76 -4.51
C LEU A 48 -5.79 0.89 -4.88
N ILE A 49 -5.51 -0.30 -5.40
CA ILE A 49 -6.49 -1.33 -5.72
C ILE A 49 -6.82 -2.05 -4.42
N LYS A 50 -8.10 -2.00 -4.04
CA LYS A 50 -8.66 -2.70 -2.87
C LYS A 50 -9.50 -3.90 -3.31
N ASP A 51 -9.84 -4.76 -2.36
CA ASP A 51 -10.84 -5.83 -2.45
C ASP A 51 -12.04 -5.52 -3.38
N ASN A 52 -12.69 -4.37 -3.20
CA ASN A 52 -13.87 -3.96 -3.95
C ASN A 52 -13.56 -3.75 -5.45
N HIS A 53 -12.36 -3.28 -5.77
CA HIS A 53 -11.94 -3.10 -7.16
C HIS A 53 -11.64 -4.44 -7.82
N ILE A 54 -11.04 -5.37 -7.08
CA ILE A 54 -10.77 -6.73 -7.53
C ILE A 54 -12.11 -7.45 -7.80
N ALA A 55 -13.07 -7.34 -6.88
CA ALA A 55 -14.41 -7.92 -7.05
C ALA A 55 -15.14 -7.35 -8.29
N ILE A 56 -15.02 -6.05 -8.57
CA ILE A 56 -15.61 -5.43 -9.76
C ILE A 56 -14.87 -5.83 -11.04
N ALA A 57 -13.55 -5.97 -10.99
CA ALA A 57 -12.73 -6.36 -12.13
C ALA A 57 -12.86 -7.85 -12.48
N GLY A 58 -13.22 -8.68 -11.49
CA GLY A 58 -13.32 -10.14 -11.57
C GLY A 58 -12.12 -10.84 -10.94
N ASP A 59 -10.92 -10.31 -11.14
CA ASP A 59 -9.68 -10.83 -10.57
C ASP A 59 -8.60 -9.74 -10.40
N ILE A 60 -7.56 -10.07 -9.64
CA ILE A 60 -6.48 -9.14 -9.28
C ILE A 60 -5.64 -8.72 -10.50
N ARG A 61 -5.39 -9.64 -11.45
CA ARG A 61 -4.57 -9.37 -12.64
C ARG A 61 -5.30 -8.40 -13.55
N THR A 62 -6.57 -8.66 -13.82
CA THR A 62 -7.45 -7.78 -14.60
C THR A 62 -7.55 -6.40 -13.97
N ALA A 63 -7.66 -6.30 -12.63
CA ALA A 63 -7.69 -5.02 -11.93
C ALA A 63 -6.38 -4.21 -12.15
N ILE A 64 -5.22 -4.87 -12.00
CA ILE A 64 -3.90 -4.24 -12.19
C ILE A 64 -3.70 -3.80 -13.64
N GLU A 65 -4.02 -4.66 -14.61
CA GLU A 65 -3.86 -4.37 -16.04
C GLU A 65 -4.74 -3.19 -16.48
N ARG A 66 -6.00 -3.16 -16.03
CA ARG A 66 -6.91 -2.04 -16.29
C ARG A 66 -6.41 -0.74 -15.68
N ALA A 67 -5.93 -0.78 -14.43
CA ALA A 67 -5.36 0.39 -13.77
C ALA A 67 -4.13 0.90 -14.53
N ARG A 68 -3.22 0.00 -14.92
CA ARG A 68 -2.00 0.34 -15.65
C ARG A 68 -2.28 0.93 -17.03
N GLY A 69 -3.29 0.44 -17.74
CA GLY A 69 -3.71 0.99 -19.03
C GLY A 69 -4.37 2.38 -18.94
N ALA A 70 -4.84 2.79 -17.76
CA ALA A 70 -5.60 4.02 -17.56
C ALA A 70 -4.77 5.18 -16.96
N ILE A 71 -3.57 4.92 -16.44
CA ILE A 71 -2.75 5.91 -15.73
C ILE A 71 -1.48 6.28 -16.50
N GLY A 72 -0.95 7.47 -16.22
CA GLY A 72 0.35 7.88 -16.74
C GLY A 72 1.51 7.13 -16.06
N HIS A 73 2.62 6.97 -16.77
CA HIS A 73 3.82 6.24 -16.32
C HIS A 73 4.48 6.75 -15.02
N MET A 74 4.06 7.92 -14.52
CA MET A 74 4.55 8.51 -13.26
C MET A 74 3.67 8.17 -12.05
N VAL A 75 2.52 7.52 -12.25
CA VAL A 75 1.58 7.17 -11.19
C VAL A 75 1.83 5.74 -10.72
N LYS A 76 2.08 5.57 -9.42
CA LYS A 76 2.31 4.25 -8.82
C LYS A 76 1.00 3.49 -8.60
N ILE A 77 1.09 2.17 -8.68
CA ILE A 77 0.02 1.22 -8.35
C ILE A 77 0.39 0.44 -7.09
N GLU A 78 -0.43 0.59 -6.07
CA GLU A 78 -0.44 -0.23 -4.86
C GLU A 78 -1.62 -1.20 -4.91
N VAL A 79 -1.43 -2.42 -4.43
CA VAL A 79 -2.50 -3.43 -4.37
C VAL A 79 -2.62 -4.00 -2.97
N GLU A 80 -3.84 -4.00 -2.44
CA GLU A 80 -4.20 -4.64 -1.19
C GLU A 80 -4.36 -6.15 -1.41
N VAL A 81 -3.67 -6.94 -0.59
CA VAL A 81 -3.70 -8.40 -0.64
C VAL A 81 -3.86 -8.96 0.77
N ASP A 82 -4.70 -9.98 0.92
CA ASP A 82 -4.98 -10.64 2.21
C ASP A 82 -4.47 -12.08 2.28
N THR A 83 -3.99 -12.63 1.15
CA THR A 83 -3.48 -14.00 1.02
C THR A 83 -2.15 -14.04 0.26
N LEU A 84 -1.35 -15.08 0.51
CA LEU A 84 -0.06 -15.28 -0.17
C LEU A 84 -0.22 -15.52 -1.68
N ASP A 85 -1.32 -16.16 -2.09
CA ASP A 85 -1.63 -16.39 -3.50
C ASP A 85 -1.93 -15.06 -4.23
N GLN A 86 -2.70 -14.16 -3.59
CA GLN A 86 -2.91 -12.81 -4.12
C GLN A 86 -1.61 -12.02 -4.21
N LEU A 87 -0.76 -12.12 -3.19
CA LEU A 87 0.55 -11.49 -3.21
C LEU A 87 1.40 -12.01 -4.37
N GLU A 88 1.44 -13.32 -4.61
CA GLU A 88 2.17 -13.90 -5.74
C GLU A 88 1.65 -13.34 -7.07
N MET A 89 0.33 -13.29 -7.26
CA MET A 89 -0.28 -12.71 -8.46
C MET A 89 0.08 -11.23 -8.65
N ALA A 90 0.06 -10.43 -7.59
CA ALA A 90 0.43 -9.03 -7.63
C ALA A 90 1.92 -8.83 -7.99
N LEU A 91 2.79 -9.65 -7.42
CA LEU A 91 4.24 -9.60 -7.71
C LEU A 91 4.55 -10.04 -9.14
N GLN A 92 3.85 -11.04 -9.69
CA GLN A 92 3.96 -11.40 -11.11
C GLN A 92 3.54 -10.26 -12.04
N ALA A 93 2.60 -9.43 -11.62
CA ALA A 93 2.16 -8.25 -12.36
C ALA A 93 3.10 -7.03 -12.19
N SER A 94 4.18 -7.15 -11.40
CA SER A 94 5.17 -6.08 -11.16
C SER A 94 4.52 -4.77 -10.66
N VAL A 95 3.74 -4.84 -9.60
CA VAL A 95 3.15 -3.65 -8.94
C VAL A 95 4.21 -2.87 -8.18
N ASP A 96 4.01 -1.55 -8.00
CA ASP A 96 4.97 -0.70 -7.30
C ASP A 96 4.99 -0.93 -5.78
N ALA A 97 3.82 -1.24 -5.22
CA ALA A 97 3.63 -1.46 -3.79
C ALA A 97 2.56 -2.53 -3.52
N VAL A 98 2.67 -3.19 -2.38
CA VAL A 98 1.67 -4.13 -1.86
C VAL A 98 1.29 -3.75 -0.43
N LEU A 99 0.00 -3.78 -0.14
CA LEU A 99 -0.53 -3.60 1.20
C LEU A 99 -0.97 -4.98 1.73
N LEU A 100 -0.22 -5.50 2.69
CA LEU A 100 -0.50 -6.79 3.34
C LEU A 100 -1.58 -6.58 4.41
N ASP A 101 -2.83 -6.88 4.08
CA ASP A 101 -3.98 -6.57 4.95
C ASP A 101 -4.37 -7.75 5.84
N ASN A 102 -4.50 -7.49 7.15
CA ASN A 102 -5.01 -8.42 8.16
C ASN A 102 -4.40 -9.85 8.17
N MET A 103 -3.17 -10.01 7.68
CA MET A 103 -2.45 -11.28 7.71
C MET A 103 -2.05 -11.69 9.14
N SER A 104 -1.95 -13.00 9.39
CA SER A 104 -1.34 -13.52 10.60
C SER A 104 0.14 -13.13 10.67
N LEU A 105 0.78 -13.18 11.85
CA LEU A 105 2.22 -12.86 11.95
C LEU A 105 3.10 -13.83 11.16
N GLU A 106 2.68 -15.08 11.05
CA GLU A 106 3.36 -16.12 10.26
C GLU A 106 3.26 -15.80 8.76
N ASP A 107 2.03 -15.57 8.27
CA ASP A 107 1.80 -15.20 6.87
C ASP A 107 2.47 -13.88 6.52
N LEU A 108 2.46 -12.90 7.42
CA LEU A 108 3.11 -11.61 7.22
C LEU A 108 4.62 -11.76 7.04
N ALA A 109 5.27 -12.58 7.88
CA ALA A 109 6.70 -12.85 7.76
C ALA A 109 7.02 -13.54 6.43
N GLN A 110 6.20 -14.51 6.03
CA GLN A 110 6.33 -15.19 4.74
C GLN A 110 6.10 -14.22 3.57
N ALA A 111 5.08 -13.38 3.64
CA ALA A 111 4.75 -12.37 2.64
C ALA A 111 5.91 -11.38 2.43
N VAL A 112 6.48 -10.84 3.51
CA VAL A 112 7.64 -9.94 3.42
C VAL A 112 8.84 -10.64 2.77
N ALA A 113 9.09 -11.92 3.10
CA ALA A 113 10.14 -12.71 2.46
C ALA A 113 9.85 -12.95 0.96
N MET A 114 8.59 -13.22 0.59
CA MET A 114 8.16 -13.38 -0.80
C MET A 114 8.34 -12.09 -1.60
N VAL A 115 8.05 -10.92 -1.03
CA VAL A 115 8.25 -9.64 -1.73
C VAL A 115 9.72 -9.46 -2.07
N GLY A 116 10.63 -9.70 -1.13
CA GLY A 116 12.07 -9.73 -1.40
C GLY A 116 12.61 -8.44 -2.05
N GLY A 117 12.00 -7.28 -1.74
CA GLY A 117 12.36 -5.99 -2.32
C GLY A 117 11.84 -5.72 -3.74
N ARG A 118 11.02 -6.61 -4.32
CA ARG A 118 10.42 -6.43 -5.65
C ARG A 118 9.31 -5.35 -5.70
N ALA A 119 8.71 -5.06 -4.56
CA ALA A 119 7.70 -4.03 -4.37
C ALA A 119 7.90 -3.34 -3.00
N ILE A 120 7.31 -2.16 -2.83
CA ILE A 120 7.26 -1.47 -1.54
C ILE A 120 6.24 -2.19 -0.64
N THR A 121 6.61 -2.43 0.62
CA THR A 121 5.76 -2.97 1.70
C THR A 121 5.62 -1.95 2.81
#